data_AF-A0A925D9I0-F1
#
_entry.id   AF-A0A925D9I0-F1
#
_cell.length_a   1.000
_cell.length_b   1.000
_cell.length_c   1.000
_cell.angle_alpha   90.00
_cell.angle_beta   90.00
_cell.angle_gamma   90.00
#
_symmetry.space_group_name_H-M   'P 1'
#
loop_
_entity.id
_entity.type
_entity.pdbx_description
1 polymer ?
#
loop_
_entity_poly.entity_id
_entity_poly.type
_entity_poly.pdbx_seq_one_letter_code
_entity_poly.pdbx_strand_id
1 'polypeptide(L)'
;MQSALRAFVAQPSRENYLAAREELLASSRRTLDAAELDSLSLLADANDVNGLTEALAHLPPIAALVPRVHYYAALAAEAKGDEQDLELERMLLVICLRAILMTGDGSEESPYVVVAASDELDLLDELDLSPASQSLVHRGDGIFDVIGCQDGSEIWFDASAMVKIPAEIPTLSPARKEIAERRSKAKPRRRLSRTGR
;
A
#
# COMPACT_ATOMS: atom_id res chain seq x y z
N MET A 1 -7.78 -18.21 -23.68
CA MET A 1 -7.78 -18.04 -22.22
C MET A 1 -8.14 -16.58 -21.95
N GLN A 2 -9.19 -16.33 -21.17
CA GLN A 2 -9.53 -14.97 -20.71
C GLN A 2 -8.57 -14.65 -19.54
N SER A 3 -7.96 -13.47 -19.51
CA SER A 3 -7.08 -13.08 -18.40
C SER A 3 -7.87 -12.95 -17.10
N ALA A 4 -7.24 -13.25 -15.96
CA ALA A 4 -7.90 -13.15 -14.65
C ALA A 4 -8.39 -11.72 -14.36
N LEU A 5 -7.65 -10.70 -14.80
CA LEU A 5 -8.10 -9.30 -14.72
C LEU A 5 -9.43 -9.07 -15.46
N ARG A 6 -9.63 -9.66 -16.64
CA ARG A 6 -10.89 -9.53 -17.37
C ARG A 6 -12.04 -10.25 -16.67
N ALA A 7 -11.77 -11.39 -16.03
CA ALA A 7 -12.76 -12.08 -15.22
C ALA A 7 -13.15 -11.24 -14.00
N PHE A 8 -12.18 -10.58 -13.36
CA PHE A 8 -12.42 -9.65 -12.26
C PHE A 8 -13.29 -8.46 -12.66
N VAL A 9 -12.95 -7.75 -13.75
CA VAL A 9 -13.76 -6.61 -14.20
C VAL A 9 -15.18 -7.04 -14.59
N ALA A 10 -15.34 -8.21 -15.21
CA ALA A 10 -16.65 -8.73 -15.60
C ALA A 10 -17.50 -9.19 -14.40
N GLN A 11 -16.86 -9.76 -13.38
CA GLN A 11 -17.51 -10.26 -12.17
C GLN A 11 -16.63 -9.97 -10.95
N PRO A 12 -16.79 -8.79 -10.32
CA PRO A 12 -16.04 -8.43 -9.12
C PRO A 12 -16.40 -9.37 -7.97
N SER A 13 -15.48 -10.23 -7.60
CA SER A 13 -15.61 -11.20 -6.51
C SER A 13 -14.27 -11.39 -5.82
N ARG A 14 -14.28 -11.87 -4.58
CA ARG A 14 -13.06 -12.24 -3.84
C ARG A 14 -12.17 -13.17 -4.66
N GLU A 15 -12.76 -14.21 -5.26
CA GLU A 15 -12.02 -15.21 -6.04
C GLU A 15 -11.37 -14.58 -7.28
N ASN A 16 -12.13 -13.80 -8.05
CA ASN A 16 -11.60 -13.18 -9.27
C ASN A 16 -10.57 -12.09 -8.96
N TYR A 17 -10.74 -11.33 -7.88
CA TYR A 17 -9.75 -10.35 -7.44
C TYR A 17 -8.43 -11.01 -7.04
N LEU A 18 -8.48 -12.05 -6.21
CA LEU A 18 -7.28 -12.77 -5.79
C LEU A 18 -6.58 -13.45 -6.98
N ALA A 19 -7.33 -14.01 -7.92
CA ALA A 19 -6.77 -14.57 -9.16
C ALA A 19 -6.12 -13.50 -10.04
N ALA A 20 -6.77 -12.33 -10.22
CA ALA A 20 -6.20 -11.21 -10.95
C ALA A 20 -4.91 -10.69 -10.29
N ARG A 21 -4.94 -10.56 -8.95
CA ARG A 21 -3.78 -10.17 -8.15
C ARG A 21 -2.62 -11.13 -8.34
N GLU A 22 -2.86 -12.44 -8.23
CA GLU A 22 -1.83 -13.46 -8.43
C GLU A 22 -1.25 -13.39 -9.85
N GLU A 23 -2.09 -13.33 -10.88
CA GLU A 23 -1.65 -13.23 -12.29
C GLU A 23 -0.80 -11.96 -12.53
N LEU A 24 -1.25 -10.81 -12.01
CA LEU A 24 -0.55 -9.53 -12.19
C LEU A 24 0.75 -9.46 -11.37
N LEU A 25 0.78 -9.99 -10.15
CA LEU A 25 2.02 -10.08 -9.36
C LEU A 25 3.05 -10.99 -10.03
N ALA A 26 2.61 -12.13 -10.59
CA ALA A 26 3.49 -13.08 -11.28
C ALA A 26 4.02 -12.54 -12.62
N SER A 27 3.21 -11.76 -13.34
CA SER A 27 3.59 -11.18 -14.64
C SER A 27 4.32 -9.85 -14.52
N SER A 28 4.15 -9.12 -13.42
CA SER A 28 4.80 -7.83 -13.23
C SER A 28 6.28 -7.98 -12.85
N ARG A 29 7.16 -7.32 -13.61
CA ARG A 29 8.60 -7.31 -13.35
C ARG A 29 9.01 -6.35 -12.23
N ARG A 30 8.10 -5.46 -11.83
CA ARG A 30 8.29 -4.45 -10.79
C ARG A 30 6.99 -4.24 -10.01
N THR A 31 7.09 -3.84 -8.76
CA THR A 31 5.91 -3.42 -7.97
C THR A 31 5.59 -1.96 -8.29
N LEU A 32 4.37 -1.53 -7.95
CA LEU A 32 4.06 -0.12 -7.82
C LEU A 32 4.75 0.39 -6.55
N ASP A 33 5.54 1.45 -6.65
CA ASP A 33 6.15 2.06 -5.47
C ASP A 33 5.40 3.31 -4.99
N ALA A 34 5.67 3.72 -3.75
CA ALA A 34 5.02 4.88 -3.15
C ALA A 34 5.37 6.20 -3.86
N ALA A 35 6.57 6.32 -4.43
CA ALA A 35 7.01 7.53 -5.10
C ALA A 35 6.28 7.75 -6.43
N GLU A 36 5.88 6.68 -7.12
CA GLU A 36 5.01 6.76 -8.29
C GLU A 36 3.64 7.36 -7.92
N LEU A 37 3.02 6.90 -6.82
CA LEU A 37 1.74 7.43 -6.35
C LEU A 37 1.85 8.88 -5.86
N ASP A 38 2.91 9.22 -5.13
CA ASP A 38 3.19 10.60 -4.71
C ASP A 38 3.34 11.52 -5.94
N SER A 39 3.99 11.03 -7.00
CA SER A 39 4.15 11.77 -8.24
C SER A 39 2.81 12.03 -8.94
N LEU A 40 1.89 11.04 -8.96
CA LEU A 40 0.53 11.25 -9.47
C LEU A 40 -0.22 12.30 -8.65
N SER A 41 -0.09 12.26 -7.32
CA SER A 41 -0.72 13.26 -6.44
C SER A 41 -0.23 14.67 -6.76
N LEU A 42 1.09 14.86 -6.88
CA LEU A 42 1.68 16.16 -7.19
C LEU A 42 1.24 16.69 -8.56
N LEU A 43 1.14 15.82 -9.57
CA LEU A 43 0.67 16.18 -10.90
C LEU A 43 -0.82 16.57 -10.88
N ALA A 44 -1.64 15.84 -10.14
CA ALA A 44 -3.05 16.16 -9.95
C ALA A 44 -3.24 17.50 -9.22
N ASP A 45 -2.51 17.73 -8.13
CA ASP A 45 -2.56 18.99 -7.37
C ASP A 45 -2.11 20.20 -8.20
N ALA A 46 -1.14 20.00 -9.09
CA ALA A 46 -0.66 21.01 -10.03
C ALA A 46 -1.59 21.22 -11.25
N ASN A 47 -2.65 20.41 -11.38
CA ASN A 47 -3.51 20.33 -12.55
C ASN A 47 -2.73 20.09 -13.87
N ASP A 48 -1.61 19.36 -13.80
CA ASP A 48 -0.82 18.96 -14.96
C ASP A 48 -1.42 17.68 -15.58
N VAL A 49 -2.50 17.87 -16.33
CA VAL A 49 -3.26 16.78 -16.96
C VAL A 49 -2.41 15.95 -17.91
N ASN A 50 -1.46 16.56 -18.61
CA ASN A 50 -0.59 15.87 -19.56
C ASN A 50 0.43 15.01 -18.84
N GLY A 51 1.12 15.58 -17.85
CA GLY A 51 2.06 14.83 -17.02
C GLY A 51 1.37 13.69 -16.27
N LEU A 52 0.17 13.93 -15.73
CA LEU A 52 -0.63 12.91 -15.06
C LEU A 52 -0.98 11.74 -15.99
N THR A 53 -1.43 12.04 -17.21
CA THR A 53 -1.74 11.02 -18.23
C THR A 53 -0.51 10.22 -18.62
N GLU A 54 0.63 10.89 -18.83
CA GLU A 54 1.88 10.25 -19.19
C GLU A 54 2.36 9.33 -18.06
N ALA A 55 2.32 9.79 -16.82
CA ALA A 55 2.70 8.98 -15.65
C ALA A 55 1.82 7.74 -15.50
N LEU A 56 0.49 7.88 -15.62
CA LEU A 56 -0.47 6.77 -15.57
C LEU A 56 -0.16 5.69 -16.62
N ALA A 57 0.21 6.09 -17.85
CA ALA A 57 0.53 5.17 -18.93
C ALA A 57 1.79 4.33 -18.70
N HIS A 58 2.66 4.73 -17.76
CA HIS A 58 3.93 4.05 -17.46
C HIS A 58 3.89 3.19 -16.20
N LEU A 59 2.75 3.15 -15.51
CA LEU A 59 2.55 2.33 -14.31
C LEU A 59 2.68 0.82 -14.61
N PRO A 60 3.08 0.02 -13.60
CA PRO A 60 3.19 -1.43 -13.79
C PRO A 60 1.80 -2.07 -13.91
N PRO A 61 1.66 -3.25 -14.53
CA PRO A 61 0.36 -3.91 -14.70
C PRO A 61 -0.44 -4.10 -13.41
N ILE A 62 0.22 -4.29 -12.27
CA ILE A 62 -0.43 -4.44 -10.95
C ILE A 62 -1.19 -3.17 -10.51
N ALA A 63 -0.85 -2.01 -11.06
CA ALA A 63 -1.55 -0.75 -10.78
C ALA A 63 -3.03 -0.77 -11.20
N ALA A 64 -3.43 -1.68 -12.10
CA ALA A 64 -4.83 -1.87 -12.49
C ALA A 64 -5.72 -2.46 -11.38
N LEU A 65 -5.15 -2.79 -10.22
CA LEU A 65 -5.90 -3.23 -9.02
C LEU A 65 -5.83 -2.20 -7.88
N VAL A 66 -5.22 -1.04 -8.10
CA VAL A 66 -4.99 -0.02 -7.07
C VAL A 66 -6.06 1.08 -7.18
N PRO A 67 -7.00 1.21 -6.22
CA PRO A 67 -8.09 2.18 -6.30
C PRO A 67 -7.61 3.61 -6.56
N ARG A 68 -6.55 4.04 -5.88
CA ARG A 68 -5.97 5.39 -6.03
C ARG A 68 -5.48 5.70 -7.44
N VAL A 69 -5.04 4.70 -8.21
CA VAL A 69 -4.63 4.88 -9.62
C VAL A 69 -5.85 5.25 -10.47
N HIS A 70 -6.97 4.56 -10.26
CA HIS A 70 -8.23 4.85 -10.94
C HIS A 70 -8.82 6.22 -10.53
N TYR A 71 -8.62 6.65 -9.28
CA TYR A 71 -8.96 8.01 -8.86
C TYR A 71 -8.24 9.07 -9.71
N TYR A 72 -6.92 8.95 -9.86
CA TYR A 72 -6.14 9.91 -10.65
C TYR A 72 -6.46 9.82 -12.16
N ALA A 73 -6.73 8.62 -12.67
CA ALA A 73 -7.18 8.45 -14.06
C ALA A 73 -8.54 9.13 -14.30
N ALA A 74 -9.48 9.02 -13.36
CA ALA A 74 -10.74 9.74 -13.40
C ALA A 74 -10.55 11.26 -13.41
N LEU A 75 -9.66 11.81 -12.57
CA LEU A 75 -9.34 13.25 -12.60
C LEU A 75 -8.78 13.69 -13.95
N ALA A 76 -7.88 12.90 -14.54
CA ALA A 76 -7.31 13.19 -15.86
C ALA A 76 -8.36 13.15 -16.98
N ALA A 77 -9.29 12.18 -16.94
CA ALA A 77 -10.40 12.07 -17.88
C ALA A 77 -11.38 13.24 -17.76
N GLU A 78 -11.76 13.59 -16.52
CA GLU A 78 -12.64 14.73 -16.22
C GLU A 78 -12.06 16.04 -16.75
N ALA A 79 -10.76 16.28 -16.53
CA ALA A 79 -10.08 17.49 -17.00
C ALA A 79 -10.00 17.59 -18.54
N LYS A 80 -10.07 16.46 -19.26
CA LYS A 80 -10.12 16.41 -20.72
C LYS A 80 -11.54 16.47 -21.30
N GLY A 81 -12.56 16.36 -20.45
CA GLY A 81 -13.95 16.19 -20.89
C GLY A 81 -14.22 14.82 -21.51
N ASP A 82 -13.44 13.80 -21.16
CA ASP A 82 -13.68 12.43 -21.62
C ASP A 82 -14.63 11.71 -20.66
N GLU A 83 -15.93 11.81 -20.95
CA GLU A 83 -16.99 11.23 -20.10
C GLU A 83 -16.93 9.71 -20.05
N GLN A 84 -16.50 9.04 -21.13
CA GLN A 84 -16.47 7.58 -21.20
C GLN A 84 -15.36 7.03 -20.30
N ASP A 85 -14.16 7.59 -20.40
CA ASP A 85 -13.05 7.19 -19.54
C ASP A 85 -13.32 7.59 -18.08
N LEU A 86 -13.95 8.74 -17.83
CA LEU A 86 -14.32 9.15 -16.47
C LEU A 86 -15.25 8.13 -15.78
N GLU A 87 -16.30 7.68 -16.48
CA GLU A 87 -17.22 6.68 -15.94
C GLU A 87 -16.55 5.32 -15.72
N LEU A 88 -15.71 4.90 -16.67
CA LEU A 88 -14.94 3.67 -16.57
C LEU A 88 -14.03 3.68 -15.34
N GLU A 89 -13.23 4.73 -15.16
CA GLU A 89 -12.27 4.83 -14.07
C GLU A 89 -12.96 4.94 -12.71
N ARG A 90 -14.08 5.67 -12.62
CA ARG A 90 -14.91 5.69 -11.40
C ARG A 90 -15.48 4.31 -11.06
N MET A 91 -15.93 3.55 -12.06
CA MET A 91 -16.38 2.17 -11.86
C MET A 91 -15.23 1.29 -11.38
N LEU A 92 -14.05 1.37 -12.00
CA LEU A 92 -12.87 0.58 -11.64
C LEU A 92 -12.39 0.86 -10.21
N LEU A 93 -12.39 2.13 -9.80
CA LEU A 93 -12.12 2.53 -8.41
C LEU A 93 -13.05 1.81 -7.43
N VAL A 94 -14.37 1.86 -7.67
CA VAL A 94 -15.37 1.29 -6.76
C VAL A 94 -15.27 -0.23 -6.70
N ILE A 95 -15.06 -0.91 -7.83
CA ILE A 95 -14.94 -2.38 -7.80
C ILE A 95 -13.65 -2.83 -7.12
N CYS A 96 -12.54 -2.08 -7.25
CA CYS A 96 -11.29 -2.42 -6.57
C CYS A 96 -11.44 -2.29 -5.05
N LEU A 97 -11.98 -1.17 -4.54
CA LEU A 97 -12.23 -0.99 -3.11
C LEU A 97 -13.11 -2.10 -2.54
N ARG A 98 -14.24 -2.37 -3.20
CA ARG A 98 -15.16 -3.43 -2.78
C ARG A 98 -14.49 -4.80 -2.79
N ALA A 99 -13.67 -5.07 -3.80
CA ALA A 99 -12.99 -6.35 -3.90
C ALA A 99 -12.00 -6.60 -2.77
N ILE A 100 -11.26 -5.57 -2.35
CA ILE A 100 -10.38 -5.63 -1.18
C ILE A 100 -11.21 -5.86 0.09
N LEU A 101 -12.31 -5.13 0.27
CA LEU A 101 -13.24 -5.35 1.39
C LEU A 101 -13.86 -6.76 1.39
N MET A 102 -13.92 -7.45 0.26
CA MET A 102 -14.39 -8.84 0.18
C MET A 102 -13.33 -9.87 0.56
N THR A 103 -12.06 -9.49 0.75
CA THR A 103 -11.00 -10.48 1.06
C THR A 103 -11.00 -10.92 2.51
N GLY A 104 -11.48 -10.04 3.41
CA GLY A 104 -11.52 -10.24 4.85
C GLY A 104 -12.43 -9.23 5.55
N ASP A 105 -12.27 -9.07 6.87
CA ASP A 105 -13.00 -8.09 7.69
C ASP A 105 -12.05 -7.12 8.43
N GLY A 106 -10.74 -7.24 8.20
CA GLY A 106 -9.71 -6.41 8.82
C GLY A 106 -9.27 -6.89 10.20
N SER A 107 -9.75 -8.03 10.69
CA SER A 107 -9.25 -8.64 11.93
C SER A 107 -7.91 -9.36 11.73
N GLU A 108 -7.23 -9.71 12.82
CA GLU A 108 -6.01 -10.55 12.76
C GLU A 108 -6.27 -11.90 12.08
N GLU A 109 -7.45 -12.49 12.29
CA GLU A 109 -7.84 -13.78 11.70
C GLU A 109 -8.22 -13.68 10.22
N SER A 110 -8.71 -12.52 9.78
CA SER A 110 -9.20 -12.30 8.42
C SER A 110 -8.82 -10.92 7.88
N PRO A 111 -7.51 -10.65 7.69
CA PRO A 111 -7.01 -9.35 7.24
C PRO A 111 -7.45 -9.02 5.82
N TYR A 112 -7.46 -7.73 5.49
CA TYR A 112 -7.64 -7.28 4.11
C TYR A 112 -6.39 -7.58 3.26
N VAL A 113 -6.57 -8.02 2.02
CA VAL A 113 -5.45 -8.40 1.13
C VAL A 113 -5.23 -7.31 0.10
N VAL A 114 -4.15 -6.55 0.31
CA VAL A 114 -3.80 -5.36 -0.48
C VAL A 114 -2.74 -5.66 -1.54
N VAL A 115 -2.57 -4.74 -2.48
CA VAL A 115 -1.53 -4.75 -3.52
C VAL A 115 -0.56 -3.57 -3.41
N ALA A 116 -0.99 -2.47 -2.79
CA ALA A 116 -0.18 -1.29 -2.52
C ALA A 116 -0.50 -0.72 -1.13
N ALA A 117 0.46 0.00 -0.53
CA ALA A 117 0.27 0.62 0.79
C ALA A 117 -0.82 1.71 0.77
N SER A 118 -1.07 2.34 -0.39
CA SER A 118 -2.17 3.29 -0.55
C SER A 118 -3.54 2.65 -0.35
N ASP A 119 -3.68 1.36 -0.66
CA ASP A 119 -4.94 0.63 -0.50
C ASP A 119 -5.38 0.64 0.97
N GLU A 120 -4.42 0.58 1.90
CA GLU A 120 -4.68 0.60 3.34
C GLU A 120 -5.36 1.90 3.75
N LEU A 121 -4.82 3.04 3.28
CA LEU A 121 -5.40 4.36 3.55
C LEU A 121 -6.74 4.55 2.83
N ASP A 122 -6.85 4.11 1.58
CA ASP A 122 -8.11 4.19 0.82
C ASP A 122 -9.23 3.41 1.53
N LEU A 123 -8.90 2.25 2.13
CA LEU A 123 -9.85 1.45 2.90
C LEU A 123 -10.22 2.10 4.22
N LEU A 124 -9.27 2.71 4.94
CA LEU A 124 -9.57 3.44 6.17
C LEU A 124 -10.52 4.61 5.92
N ASP A 125 -10.31 5.35 4.82
CA ASP A 125 -11.19 6.43 4.41
C ASP A 125 -12.62 5.90 4.10
N GLU A 126 -12.74 4.78 3.38
CA GLU A 126 -14.04 4.13 3.10
C GLU A 126 -14.73 3.61 4.37
N LEU A 127 -13.96 3.20 5.38
CA LEU A 127 -14.47 2.71 6.67
C LEU A 127 -14.72 3.84 7.69
N ASP A 128 -14.46 5.10 7.33
CA ASP A 128 -14.52 6.28 8.22
C ASP A 128 -13.62 6.12 9.47
N LEU A 129 -12.44 5.52 9.28
CA LEU A 129 -11.46 5.26 10.31
C LEU A 129 -10.25 6.18 10.19
N SER A 130 -9.89 6.85 11.28
CA SER A 130 -8.72 7.72 11.32
C SER A 130 -7.49 6.98 11.88
N PRO A 131 -6.39 6.85 11.13
CA PRO A 131 -5.18 6.19 11.60
C PRO A 131 -4.51 6.98 12.74
N ALA A 132 -3.92 6.26 13.70
CA ALA A 132 -3.21 6.82 14.85
C ALA A 132 -1.81 6.21 15.04
N SER A 133 -1.63 4.93 14.71
CA SER A 133 -0.34 4.26 14.70
C SER A 133 -0.29 3.19 13.62
N GLN A 134 0.91 2.81 13.20
CA GLN A 134 1.15 1.76 12.23
C GLN A 134 2.29 0.88 12.71
N SER A 135 2.17 -0.43 12.51
CA SER A 135 3.21 -1.38 12.89
C SER A 135 3.23 -2.59 11.96
N LEU A 136 4.43 -3.04 11.62
CA LEU A 136 4.63 -4.25 10.84
C LEU A 136 4.76 -5.46 11.76
N VAL A 137 3.88 -6.45 11.59
CA VAL A 137 3.81 -7.65 12.41
C VAL A 137 4.16 -8.88 11.55
N HIS A 138 5.11 -9.68 12.04
CA HIS A 138 5.47 -10.96 11.44
C HIS A 138 4.78 -12.12 12.18
N ARG A 139 4.01 -12.94 11.45
CA ARG A 139 3.33 -14.12 11.98
C ARG A 139 3.49 -15.28 11.01
N GLY A 140 4.23 -16.31 11.42
CA GLY A 140 4.59 -17.40 10.52
C GLY A 140 5.36 -16.88 9.31
N ASP A 141 4.89 -17.23 8.12
CA ASP A 141 5.45 -16.75 6.85
C ASP A 141 4.77 -15.47 6.34
N GLY A 142 3.73 -14.98 7.05
CA GLY A 142 2.98 -13.78 6.69
C GLY A 142 3.57 -12.49 7.26
N ILE A 143 3.38 -11.41 6.51
CA ILE A 143 3.73 -10.05 6.91
C ILE A 143 2.46 -9.22 6.89
N PHE A 144 2.12 -8.67 8.04
CA PHE A 144 0.90 -7.91 8.23
C PHE A 144 1.26 -6.47 8.57
N ASP A 145 0.65 -5.53 7.86
CA ASP A 145 0.61 -4.15 8.31
C ASP A 145 -0.61 -3.95 9.20
N VAL A 146 -0.40 -3.38 10.38
CA VAL A 146 -1.45 -3.20 11.38
C VAL A 146 -1.57 -1.72 11.68
N ILE A 147 -2.73 -1.17 11.35
CA ILE A 147 -3.05 0.23 11.59
C ILE A 147 -3.97 0.32 12.81
N GLY A 148 -3.45 0.93 13.87
CA GLY A 148 -4.24 1.33 15.04
C GLY A 148 -4.96 2.64 14.75
N CYS A 149 -6.26 2.69 14.99
CA CYS A 149 -7.12 3.85 14.72
C CYS A 149 -7.38 4.66 16.00
N GLN A 150 -7.82 5.91 15.83
CA GLN A 150 -8.09 6.82 16.95
C GLN A 150 -9.22 6.35 17.89
N ASP A 151 -10.15 5.54 17.39
CA ASP A 151 -11.23 4.93 18.16
C ASP A 151 -10.78 3.69 18.96
N GLY A 152 -9.52 3.28 18.81
CA GLY A 152 -8.92 2.13 19.47
C GLY A 152 -9.08 0.81 18.70
N SER A 153 -9.69 0.81 17.52
CA SER A 153 -9.71 -0.35 16.64
C SER A 153 -8.32 -0.59 16.01
N GLU A 154 -8.07 -1.84 15.61
CA GLU A 154 -6.89 -2.21 14.84
C GLU A 154 -7.36 -2.88 13.54
N ILE A 155 -6.84 -2.41 12.41
CA ILE A 155 -7.14 -2.96 11.09
C ILE A 155 -5.88 -3.64 10.57
N TRP A 156 -6.03 -4.91 10.18
CA TRP A 156 -4.95 -5.76 9.71
C TRP A 156 -5.01 -5.92 8.20
N PHE A 157 -3.85 -5.73 7.56
CA PHE A 157 -3.65 -5.86 6.13
C PHE A 157 -2.56 -6.90 5.84
N ASP A 158 -2.83 -7.85 4.95
CA ASP A 158 -1.81 -8.76 4.42
C ASP A 158 -0.94 -8.04 3.38
N ALA A 159 0.23 -7.61 3.84
CA ALA A 159 1.26 -6.91 3.07
C ALA A 159 2.36 -7.84 2.54
N SER A 160 2.15 -9.17 2.60
CA SER A 160 3.18 -10.16 2.25
C SER A 160 3.67 -10.06 0.80
N ALA A 161 2.82 -9.58 -0.12
CA ALA A 161 3.21 -9.36 -1.52
C ALA A 161 4.02 -8.07 -1.74
N MET A 162 3.91 -7.11 -0.82
CA MET A 162 4.56 -5.79 -0.92
C MET A 162 5.95 -5.80 -0.26
N VAL A 163 6.08 -6.52 0.86
CA VAL A 163 7.33 -6.55 1.63
C VAL A 163 8.17 -7.75 1.24
N LYS A 164 9.23 -7.50 0.45
CA LYS A 164 10.27 -8.50 0.21
C LYS A 164 11.27 -8.47 1.36
N ILE A 165 11.15 -9.40 2.31
CA ILE A 165 12.21 -9.63 3.29
C ILE A 165 13.41 -10.23 2.55
N PRO A 166 14.61 -9.63 2.60
CA PRO A 166 15.80 -10.30 2.10
C PRO A 166 15.96 -11.63 2.85
N ALA A 167 16.09 -12.75 2.13
CA ALA A 167 16.26 -14.08 2.71
C ALA A 167 17.45 -14.18 3.70
N GLU A 168 18.39 -13.23 3.62
CA GLU A 168 19.47 -13.05 4.56
C GLU A 168 19.39 -11.67 5.22
N ILE A 169 19.10 -11.64 6.51
CA ILE A 169 19.49 -10.51 7.36
C ILE A 169 21.02 -10.43 7.23
N PRO A 170 21.62 -9.32 6.75
CA PRO A 170 23.07 -9.21 6.74
C PRO A 170 23.53 -9.40 8.17
N THR A 171 24.19 -10.52 8.46
CA THR A 171 24.79 -10.73 9.77
C THR A 171 25.65 -9.50 10.04
N LEU A 172 25.34 -8.76 11.11
CA LEU A 172 26.11 -7.58 11.51
C LEU A 172 27.58 -7.96 11.36
N SER A 173 28.31 -7.22 10.51
CA SER A 173 29.73 -7.44 10.34
C SER A 173 30.38 -7.44 11.73
N PRO A 174 31.47 -8.21 11.95
CA PRO A 174 32.11 -8.28 13.27
C PRO A 174 32.36 -6.90 13.88
N ALA A 175 32.72 -5.92 13.05
CA ALA A 175 32.89 -4.52 13.43
C ALA A 175 31.60 -3.84 13.95
N ARG A 176 30.44 -4.10 13.33
CA ARG A 176 29.16 -3.55 13.79
C ARG A 176 28.65 -4.25 15.05
N LYS A 177 28.91 -5.55 15.23
CA LYS A 177 28.64 -6.26 16.49
C LYS A 177 29.46 -5.66 17.64
N GLU A 178 30.74 -5.43 17.44
CA GLU A 178 31.62 -4.87 18.46
C GLU A 178 31.20 -3.46 18.89
N ILE A 179 30.76 -2.62 17.94
CA ILE A 179 30.26 -1.27 18.24
C ILE A 179 28.93 -1.32 19.01
N ALA A 180 28.02 -2.23 18.66
CA ALA A 180 26.75 -2.40 19.35
C ALA A 180 26.94 -2.90 20.79
N GLU A 181 27.84 -3.87 21.00
CA GLU A 181 28.20 -4.37 22.33
C GLU A 181 28.92 -3.35 23.21
N ARG A 182 29.77 -2.50 22.61
CA ARG A 182 30.40 -1.38 23.34
C ARG A 182 29.38 -0.33 23.76
N ARG A 183 28.36 -0.06 22.93
CA ARG A 183 27.28 0.89 23.24
C ARG A 183 26.34 0.38 24.33
N SER A 184 26.01 -0.92 24.33
CA SER A 184 25.15 -1.51 25.38
C SER A 184 25.85 -1.62 26.75
N LYS A 185 27.19 -1.73 26.76
CA LYS A 185 28.00 -1.76 28.01
C LYS A 185 28.39 -0.37 28.54
N ALA A 186 28.14 0.71 27.80
CA ALA A 186 28.45 2.06 28.24
C ALA A 186 27.43 2.55 29.29
N LYS A 187 27.83 2.60 30.57
CA LYS A 187 27.00 3.19 31.64
C LYS A 187 26.62 4.64 31.30
N PRO A 188 25.36 5.07 31.58
CA PRO A 188 24.94 6.44 31.34
C PRO A 188 25.78 7.39 32.19
N ARG A 189 26.42 8.37 31.54
CA ARG A 189 27.12 9.46 32.23
C ARG A 189 26.08 10.28 32.99
N ARG A 190 26.10 10.17 34.34
CA ARG A 190 25.34 11.05 35.24
C ARG A 190 25.57 12.50 34.83
N ARG A 191 24.50 13.20 34.42
CA ARG A 191 24.50 14.66 34.29
C ARG A 191 24.81 15.27 35.65
N LEU A 192 25.94 15.95 35.77
CA LEU A 192 26.21 16.84 36.89
C LEU A 192 25.28 18.05 36.75
N SER A 193 24.34 18.17 37.69
CA SER A 193 23.49 19.35 37.85
C SER A 193 24.37 20.55 38.21
N ARG A 194 24.43 21.56 37.33
CA ARG A 194 24.95 22.89 37.68
C ARG A 194 23.87 23.62 38.48
N THR A 195 23.96 23.54 39.80
CA THR A 195 23.43 24.56 40.70
C THR A 195 24.50 25.63 40.93
N GLY A 196 24.18 26.87 40.60
CA GLY A 196 24.93 28.08 40.97
C GLY A 196 24.02 29.26 40.68
N ARG A 197 23.34 29.76 41.72
CA ARG A 197 23.70 30.91 42.56
C ARG A 197 23.25 32.22 41.93
#